data_AF-A0A7R9LG48-F1
#
_entry.id   AF-A0A7R9LG48-F1
#
_cell.length_a   1.000
_cell.length_b   1.000
_cell.length_c   1.000
_cell.angle_alpha   90.00
_cell.angle_beta   90.00
_cell.angle_gamma   90.00
#
_symmetry.space_group_name_H-M   'P 1'
#
loop_
_entity.id
_entity.type
_entity.pdbx_description
1 polymer ?
#
loop_
_entity_poly.entity_id
_entity_poly.type
_entity_poly.pdbx_seq_one_letter_code
_entity_poly.pdbx_strand_id
1 'polypeptide(L)'
;MNTTQIPAPLIIRPNYEQVCKVKKLFIYPIKAVKGVEVNELEITKYASKLNRSWALLNESNNWIGIKHEPRLALTRTSIVGDELWVDAPDMPTLKLRYIDKLNNNHNILSFRMYGQQIKGLVCSDECNKWFQTFLGKPGVRLLQHHESFDFRDTNSDKRRNDDKEFPIIYQNKSGLHLINESSISHLNSRFSEGADHVCHENFRPNVLVDYPQAWAEDTWKWMRINGVNFMRLLACDRCPSTTVNQKTAVKNMETLVALKKFRPPEGITKKKGLGPMWLDSEDVSQNESLTRKHFVKVCKVKKLFIYPIKGVKGVEVNQLEITKYGVKYGSFRDRSWILLNAKNDYINMNTDPKLVLTRTRIMGQELWVDGPDMPTLKLRYIDEINDSHNIITIE
;
A
#
# COMPACT_ATOMS: atom_id res chain seq x y z
N MET A 1 1.02 16.07 -49.01
CA MET A 1 0.14 15.65 -47.89
C MET A 1 0.46 14.20 -47.59
N ASN A 2 0.88 13.88 -46.37
CA ASN A 2 0.73 12.56 -45.76
C ASN A 2 1.14 12.69 -44.29
N THR A 3 0.15 13.04 -43.49
CA THR A 3 0.17 13.04 -42.03
C THR A 3 0.22 11.58 -41.57
N THR A 4 1.40 11.12 -41.19
CA THR A 4 1.61 9.85 -40.51
C THR A 4 0.93 9.93 -39.14
N GLN A 5 -0.26 9.33 -39.01
CA GLN A 5 -0.94 9.15 -37.74
C GLN A 5 -0.04 8.36 -36.78
N ILE A 6 0.31 9.00 -35.67
CA ILE A 6 1.02 8.39 -34.54
C ILE A 6 0.11 7.29 -33.98
N PRO A 7 0.57 6.02 -33.85
CA PRO A 7 -0.24 4.99 -33.24
C PRO A 7 -0.54 5.37 -31.79
N ALA A 8 -1.80 5.23 -31.38
CA ALA A 8 -2.20 5.39 -29.99
C ALA A 8 -1.30 4.52 -29.09
N PRO A 9 -0.92 5.02 -27.90
CA PRO A 9 0.00 4.33 -27.01
C PRO A 9 -0.47 2.90 -26.75
N LEU A 10 0.48 1.95 -26.75
CA LEU A 10 0.21 0.55 -26.50
C LEU A 10 -0.22 0.39 -25.03
N ILE A 11 -1.53 0.39 -24.78
CA ILE A 11 -2.10 0.14 -23.45
C ILE A 11 -1.97 -1.36 -23.17
N ILE A 12 -0.88 -1.74 -22.49
CA ILE A 12 -0.67 -3.09 -21.97
C ILE A 12 -1.70 -3.31 -20.84
N ARG A 13 -2.67 -4.21 -21.06
CA ARG A 13 -3.65 -4.58 -20.02
C ARG A 13 -3.29 -5.96 -19.43
N PRO A 14 -3.24 -6.10 -18.10
CA PRO A 14 -2.79 -7.33 -17.44
C PRO A 14 -3.74 -8.52 -17.73
N ASN A 15 -3.17 -9.68 -18.07
CA ASN A 15 -3.90 -10.95 -18.07
C ASN A 15 -4.11 -11.38 -16.61
N TYR A 16 -5.35 -11.54 -16.20
CA TYR A 16 -5.69 -12.06 -14.89
C TYR A 16 -5.93 -13.56 -14.98
N GLU A 17 -5.20 -14.32 -14.17
CA GLU A 17 -5.49 -15.72 -13.88
C GLU A 17 -6.27 -15.80 -12.57
N GLN A 18 -7.24 -16.71 -12.49
CA GLN A 18 -7.90 -16.97 -11.23
C GLN A 18 -6.95 -17.73 -10.30
N VAL A 19 -6.38 -17.02 -9.34
CA VAL A 19 -5.40 -17.56 -8.38
C VAL A 19 -6.00 -17.90 -7.01
N CYS A 20 -7.24 -17.52 -6.71
CA CYS A 20 -7.90 -17.86 -5.43
C CYS A 20 -9.42 -17.64 -5.52
N LYS A 21 -10.14 -17.96 -4.44
CA LYS A 21 -11.54 -17.54 -4.22
C LYS A 21 -11.65 -16.74 -2.93
N VAL A 22 -12.47 -15.68 -2.93
CA VAL A 22 -12.83 -15.00 -1.68
C VAL A 22 -13.67 -15.96 -0.85
N LYS A 23 -13.23 -16.25 0.37
CA LYS A 23 -13.93 -17.13 1.31
C LYS A 23 -14.83 -16.33 2.25
N LYS A 24 -14.31 -15.25 2.82
CA LYS A 24 -15.04 -14.36 3.75
C LYS A 24 -14.54 -12.92 3.63
N LEU A 25 -15.42 -11.97 3.92
CA LEU A 25 -15.10 -10.55 4.01
C LEU A 25 -15.40 -10.03 5.41
N PHE A 26 -14.58 -9.12 5.90
CA PHE A 26 -14.72 -8.54 7.23
C PHE A 26 -14.53 -7.02 7.21
N ILE A 27 -15.30 -6.34 8.05
CA ILE A 27 -15.09 -4.95 8.42
C ILE A 27 -14.74 -4.91 9.91
N TYR A 28 -13.87 -3.99 10.31
CA TYR A 28 -13.57 -3.76 11.73
C TYR A 28 -13.88 -2.31 12.07
N PRO A 29 -15.15 -1.99 12.39
CA PRO A 29 -15.58 -0.61 12.51
C PRO A 29 -14.79 0.19 13.55
N ILE A 30 -14.59 -0.41 14.72
CA ILE A 30 -13.80 0.17 15.81
C ILE A 30 -12.40 -0.49 15.81
N LYS A 31 -11.36 0.33 15.83
CA LYS A 31 -9.96 -0.12 15.94
C LYS A 31 -9.83 -1.02 17.18
N ALA A 32 -9.14 -2.16 17.02
CA ALA A 32 -8.87 -3.16 18.07
C ALA A 32 -10.07 -3.98 18.58
N VAL A 33 -11.31 -3.64 18.21
CA VAL A 33 -12.53 -4.40 18.55
C VAL A 33 -12.76 -5.53 17.55
N LYS A 34 -13.55 -6.56 17.91
CA LYS A 34 -13.88 -7.67 17.02
C LYS A 34 -14.59 -7.18 15.74
N GLY A 35 -14.34 -7.85 14.62
CA GLY A 35 -14.89 -7.48 13.32
C GLY A 35 -16.26 -8.11 13.05
N VAL A 36 -16.91 -7.61 12.00
CA VAL A 36 -18.18 -8.12 11.46
C VAL A 36 -17.89 -8.84 10.15
N GLU A 37 -18.39 -10.07 10.00
CA GLU A 37 -18.43 -10.76 8.71
C GLU A 37 -19.52 -10.15 7.84
N VAL A 38 -19.18 -9.82 6.59
CA VAL A 38 -20.08 -9.16 5.64
C VAL A 38 -20.07 -9.88 4.30
N ASN A 39 -21.12 -9.70 3.51
CA ASN A 39 -21.21 -10.28 2.18
C ASN A 39 -20.47 -9.45 1.11
N GLU A 40 -20.24 -8.17 1.39
CA GLU A 40 -19.59 -7.23 0.47
C GLU A 40 -18.79 -6.16 1.21
N LEU A 41 -17.81 -5.58 0.52
CA LEU A 41 -17.06 -4.41 0.99
C LEU A 41 -17.27 -3.27 0.00
N GLU A 42 -17.94 -2.21 0.43
CA GLU A 42 -17.98 -0.95 -0.33
C GLU A 42 -16.60 -0.28 -0.24
N ILE A 43 -15.84 -0.26 -1.33
CA ILE A 43 -14.48 0.27 -1.33
C ILE A 43 -14.51 1.79 -1.50
N THR A 44 -13.70 2.48 -0.69
CA THR A 44 -13.54 3.93 -0.69
C THR A 44 -12.08 4.30 -0.96
N LYS A 45 -11.81 5.59 -1.12
CA LYS A 45 -10.43 6.11 -1.26
C LYS A 45 -9.50 5.78 -0.08
N TYR A 46 -10.01 5.35 1.09
CA TYR A 46 -9.22 5.14 2.31
C TYR A 46 -9.20 3.69 2.84
N ALA A 47 -10.16 2.85 2.45
CA ALA A 47 -10.29 1.43 2.82
C ALA A 47 -11.61 0.88 2.22
N SER A 48 -12.34 0.06 2.97
CA SER A 48 -13.78 -0.09 2.81
C SER A 48 -14.55 0.84 3.76
N LYS A 49 -15.82 1.12 3.44
CA LYS A 49 -16.73 1.89 4.28
C LYS A 49 -16.81 1.32 5.70
N LEU A 50 -16.94 2.21 6.69
CA LEU A 50 -16.89 1.94 8.13
C LEU A 50 -15.58 1.34 8.67
N ASN A 51 -14.65 0.89 7.82
CA ASN A 51 -13.49 0.13 8.28
C ASN A 51 -12.51 1.00 9.08
N ARG A 52 -12.40 0.72 10.38
CA ARG A 52 -11.61 1.49 11.36
C ARG A 52 -12.03 2.97 11.37
N SER A 53 -13.32 3.24 11.18
CA SER A 53 -13.92 4.57 11.30
C SER A 53 -13.94 5.07 12.74
N TRP A 54 -13.81 4.19 13.73
CA TRP A 54 -13.67 4.60 15.13
C TRP A 54 -12.37 4.12 15.78
N ALA A 55 -11.92 4.85 16.79
CA ALA A 55 -10.81 4.47 17.66
C ALA A 55 -11.08 4.87 19.11
N LEU A 56 -10.53 4.09 20.04
CA LEU A 56 -10.57 4.40 21.47
C LEU A 56 -9.32 5.16 21.87
N LEU A 57 -9.47 6.21 22.67
CA LEU A 57 -8.39 6.91 23.36
C LEU A 57 -8.53 6.73 24.88
N ASN A 58 -7.42 6.73 25.59
CA ASN A 58 -7.42 6.86 27.05
C ASN A 58 -7.51 8.33 27.49
N GLU A 59 -7.45 8.55 28.81
CA GLU A 59 -7.46 9.90 29.41
C GLU A 59 -6.32 10.79 28.91
N SER A 60 -5.16 10.21 28.61
CA SER A 60 -3.98 10.91 28.09
C SER A 60 -3.98 11.10 26.56
N ASN A 61 -5.13 10.89 25.89
CA ASN A 61 -5.26 10.96 24.43
C ASN A 61 -4.42 9.93 23.64
N ASN A 62 -3.95 8.86 24.28
CA ASN A 62 -3.25 7.77 23.61
C ASN A 62 -4.25 6.73 23.09
N TRP A 63 -4.07 6.29 21.84
CA TRP A 63 -4.96 5.29 21.26
C TRP A 63 -4.79 3.91 21.91
N ILE A 64 -5.92 3.25 22.11
CA ILE A 64 -5.99 1.94 22.76
C ILE A 64 -5.96 0.84 21.70
N GLY A 65 -5.02 -0.09 21.85
CA GLY A 65 -4.88 -1.26 20.99
C GLY A 65 -5.15 -2.55 21.73
N ILE A 66 -5.58 -3.60 21.01
CA ILE A 66 -5.89 -4.92 21.59
C ILE A 66 -4.69 -5.57 22.29
N LYS A 67 -3.46 -5.23 21.86
CA LYS A 67 -2.24 -5.68 22.55
C LYS A 67 -2.09 -5.07 23.96
N HIS A 68 -2.66 -3.90 24.20
CA HIS A 68 -2.64 -3.21 25.50
C HIS A 68 -3.90 -3.55 26.30
N GLU A 69 -5.06 -3.62 25.63
CA GLU A 69 -6.35 -4.00 26.22
C GLU A 69 -6.95 -5.24 25.54
N PRO A 70 -6.52 -6.45 25.93
CA PRO A 70 -7.00 -7.70 25.33
C PRO A 70 -8.50 -7.93 25.51
N ARG A 71 -9.12 -7.35 26.55
CA ARG A 71 -10.58 -7.44 26.80
C ARG A 71 -11.40 -6.98 25.59
N LEU A 72 -10.87 -6.10 24.74
CA LEU A 72 -11.51 -5.72 23.48
C LEU A 72 -11.81 -6.92 22.56
N ALA A 73 -11.11 -8.04 22.71
CA ALA A 73 -11.37 -9.27 21.98
C ALA A 73 -12.71 -9.95 22.35
N LEU A 74 -13.24 -9.66 23.55
CA LEU A 74 -14.50 -10.22 24.05
C LEU A 74 -15.74 -9.49 23.52
N THR A 75 -15.52 -8.37 22.83
CA THR A 75 -16.61 -7.64 22.17
C THR A 75 -17.15 -8.42 20.98
N ARG A 76 -18.39 -8.16 20.61
CA ARG A 76 -18.98 -8.55 19.33
C ARG A 76 -19.54 -7.32 18.66
N THR A 77 -19.45 -7.27 17.35
CA THR A 77 -20.01 -6.18 16.56
C THR A 77 -21.00 -6.75 15.56
N SER A 78 -22.07 -6.01 15.29
CA SER A 78 -23.03 -6.32 14.23
C SER A 78 -23.53 -5.03 13.60
N ILE A 79 -23.99 -5.11 12.35
CA ILE A 79 -24.59 -3.98 11.64
C ILE A 79 -26.08 -4.27 11.54
N VAL A 80 -26.91 -3.39 12.11
CA VAL A 80 -28.36 -3.52 12.14
C VAL A 80 -28.97 -2.25 11.57
N GLY A 81 -29.47 -2.32 10.34
CA GLY A 81 -29.90 -1.13 9.60
C GLY A 81 -28.73 -0.17 9.38
N ASP A 82 -28.86 1.06 9.89
CA ASP A 82 -27.84 2.11 9.82
C ASP A 82 -27.00 2.23 11.11
N GLU A 83 -27.17 1.31 12.05
CA GLU A 83 -26.47 1.29 13.33
C GLU A 83 -25.38 0.22 13.38
N LEU A 84 -24.28 0.55 14.05
CA LEU A 84 -23.29 -0.39 14.54
C LEU A 84 -23.63 -0.76 15.97
N TRP A 85 -23.94 -2.03 16.21
CA TRP A 85 -24.18 -2.57 17.54
C TRP A 85 -22.90 -3.19 18.09
N VAL A 86 -22.62 -2.93 19.36
CA VAL A 86 -21.45 -3.46 20.09
C VAL A 86 -21.94 -4.15 21.36
N ASP A 87 -21.69 -5.44 21.44
CA ASP A 87 -21.99 -6.28 22.61
C ASP A 87 -20.70 -6.63 23.34
N ALA A 88 -20.80 -6.85 24.65
CA ALA A 88 -19.73 -7.38 25.48
C ALA A 88 -20.33 -8.14 26.68
N PRO A 89 -19.56 -9.05 27.31
CA PRO A 89 -20.00 -9.73 28.53
C PRO A 89 -20.45 -8.73 29.60
N ASP A 90 -21.61 -9.00 30.20
CA ASP A 90 -22.21 -8.22 31.30
C ASP A 90 -22.46 -6.74 30.99
N MET A 91 -22.58 -6.39 29.70
CA MET A 91 -22.85 -5.03 29.23
C MET A 91 -24.14 -5.00 28.40
N PRO A 92 -24.95 -3.92 28.48
CA PRO A 92 -26.04 -3.72 27.53
C PRO A 92 -25.48 -3.51 26.11
N THR A 93 -26.25 -3.79 25.07
CA THR A 93 -25.83 -3.50 23.70
C THR A 93 -25.66 -1.99 23.49
N LEU A 94 -24.46 -1.57 23.10
CA LEU A 94 -24.18 -0.19 22.70
C LEU A 94 -24.56 -0.02 21.22
N LYS A 95 -25.35 1.02 20.91
CA LYS A 95 -25.77 1.33 19.54
C LYS A 95 -25.10 2.62 19.08
N LEU A 96 -24.40 2.55 17.96
CA LEU A 96 -23.65 3.65 17.39
C LEU A 96 -24.22 4.01 16.02
N ARG A 97 -24.56 5.27 15.81
CA ARG A 97 -24.89 5.83 14.49
C ARG A 97 -23.66 6.53 13.92
N TYR A 98 -23.41 6.33 12.63
CA TYR A 98 -22.34 7.03 11.95
C TYR A 98 -22.73 8.51 11.77
N ILE A 99 -21.87 9.42 12.22
CA ILE A 99 -22.07 10.86 12.03
C ILE A 99 -21.50 11.26 10.67
N ASP A 100 -22.37 11.51 9.71
CA ASP A 100 -22.04 11.91 8.34
C ASP A 100 -22.05 13.43 8.12
N LYS A 101 -22.63 14.19 9.07
CA LYS A 101 -22.75 15.64 9.00
C LYS A 101 -22.26 16.30 10.28
N LEU A 102 -21.33 17.23 10.13
CA LEU A 102 -20.87 18.07 11.22
C LEU A 102 -21.85 19.20 11.53
N ASN A 103 -21.89 19.57 12.80
CA ASN A 103 -22.53 20.77 13.32
C ASN A 103 -21.69 21.30 14.49
N ASN A 104 -21.99 22.51 14.95
CA ASN A 104 -21.20 23.20 15.98
C ASN A 104 -21.21 22.52 17.37
N ASN A 105 -22.08 21.54 17.60
CA ASN A 105 -22.16 20.83 18.89
C ASN A 105 -21.22 19.62 18.96
N HIS A 106 -20.54 19.27 17.86
CA HIS A 106 -19.63 18.14 17.87
C HIS A 106 -18.27 18.52 18.47
N ASN A 107 -17.83 17.75 19.47
CA ASN A 107 -16.51 17.90 20.05
C ASN A 107 -15.45 17.21 19.17
N ILE A 108 -14.50 17.98 18.65
CA ILE A 108 -13.41 17.49 17.82
C ILE A 108 -12.12 17.44 18.64
N LEU A 109 -11.47 16.27 18.66
CA LEU A 109 -10.21 16.07 19.36
C LEU A 109 -9.09 15.73 18.37
N SER A 110 -7.99 16.47 18.45
CA SER A 110 -6.74 16.17 17.76
C SER A 110 -5.86 15.28 18.63
N PHE A 111 -5.29 14.22 18.06
CA PHE A 111 -4.41 13.30 18.78
C PHE A 111 -3.35 12.70 17.85
N ARG A 112 -2.37 11.98 18.44
CA ARG A 112 -1.27 11.36 17.69
C ARG A 112 -1.50 9.86 17.53
N MET A 113 -1.46 9.38 16.28
CA MET A 113 -1.50 7.94 15.98
C MET A 113 -0.34 7.58 15.04
N TYR A 114 0.49 6.62 15.46
CA TYR A 114 1.68 6.19 14.72
C TYR A 114 2.60 7.34 14.28
N GLY A 115 2.82 8.31 15.16
CA GLY A 115 3.69 9.45 14.89
C GLY A 115 3.06 10.61 14.12
N GLN A 116 1.86 10.43 13.57
CA GLN A 116 1.14 11.44 12.78
C GLN A 116 -0.04 12.03 13.56
N GLN A 117 -0.37 13.30 13.29
CA GLN A 117 -1.52 13.97 13.88
C GLN A 117 -2.80 13.62 13.09
N ILE A 118 -3.89 13.34 13.80
CA ILE A 118 -5.20 13.06 13.20
C ILE A 118 -6.31 13.57 14.13
N LYS A 119 -7.49 13.82 13.58
CA LYS A 119 -8.67 14.29 14.32
C LYS A 119 -9.73 13.18 14.45
N GLY A 120 -10.64 13.36 15.41
CA GLY A 120 -11.85 12.55 15.52
C GLY A 120 -12.94 13.27 16.31
N LEU A 121 -14.19 12.95 15.99
CA LEU A 121 -15.39 13.35 16.72
C LEU A 121 -15.50 12.52 17.98
N VAL A 122 -15.49 13.15 19.14
CA VAL A 122 -15.74 12.46 20.41
C VAL A 122 -17.21 12.02 20.42
N CYS A 123 -17.45 10.72 20.56
CA CYS A 123 -18.79 10.17 20.70
C CYS A 123 -19.45 10.61 22.01
N SER A 124 -20.76 10.38 22.14
CA SER A 124 -21.53 10.80 23.32
C SER A 124 -20.97 10.24 24.63
N ASP A 125 -21.30 10.91 25.74
CA ASP A 125 -20.89 10.49 27.08
C ASP A 125 -21.39 9.09 27.43
N GLU A 126 -22.55 8.69 26.93
CA GLU A 126 -23.07 7.34 27.04
C GLU A 126 -22.14 6.30 26.38
N CYS A 127 -21.71 6.56 25.14
CA CYS A 127 -20.77 5.70 24.44
C CYS A 127 -19.43 5.59 25.19
N ASN A 128 -18.92 6.72 25.66
CA ASN A 128 -17.68 6.77 26.43
C ASN A 128 -17.83 6.00 27.75
N LYS A 129 -18.94 6.20 28.48
CA LYS A 129 -19.24 5.49 29.72
C LYS A 129 -19.34 3.98 29.51
N TRP A 130 -19.92 3.53 28.41
CA TRP A 130 -19.98 2.11 28.07
C TRP A 130 -18.58 1.48 28.01
N PHE A 131 -17.65 2.09 27.25
CA PHE A 131 -16.28 1.59 27.15
C PHE A 131 -15.48 1.75 28.45
N GLN A 132 -15.71 2.83 29.21
CA GLN A 132 -15.08 3.02 30.52
C GLN A 132 -15.48 1.91 31.49
N THR A 133 -16.78 1.58 31.55
CA THR A 133 -17.31 0.49 32.39
C THR A 133 -16.76 -0.86 31.93
N PHE A 134 -16.86 -1.17 30.63
CA PHE A 134 -16.40 -2.46 30.10
C PHE A 134 -14.91 -2.71 30.31
N LEU A 135 -14.08 -1.67 30.19
CA LEU A 135 -12.63 -1.77 30.38
C LEU A 135 -12.20 -1.56 31.83
N GLY A 136 -13.08 -1.05 32.70
CA GLY A 136 -12.74 -0.64 34.07
C GLY A 136 -11.76 0.54 34.10
N LYS A 137 -11.82 1.44 33.11
CA LYS A 137 -10.86 2.54 32.93
C LYS A 137 -11.58 3.87 32.73
N PRO A 138 -11.49 4.82 33.67
CA PRO A 138 -12.04 6.16 33.47
C PRO A 138 -11.28 6.92 32.36
N GLY A 139 -11.91 7.95 31.81
CA GLY A 139 -11.36 8.83 30.77
C GLY A 139 -11.25 8.22 29.37
N VAL A 140 -11.68 6.96 29.19
CA VAL A 140 -11.74 6.34 27.85
C VAL A 140 -12.79 7.04 27.00
N ARG A 141 -12.39 7.42 25.78
CA ARG A 141 -13.25 8.09 24.79
C ARG A 141 -13.23 7.35 23.47
N LEU A 142 -14.41 7.16 22.89
CA LEU A 142 -14.57 6.68 21.52
C LEU A 142 -14.57 7.88 20.58
N LEU A 143 -13.78 7.81 19.52
CA LEU A 143 -13.70 8.84 18.49
C LEU A 143 -14.11 8.27 17.14
N GLN A 144 -14.88 9.02 16.36
CA GLN A 144 -15.18 8.73 14.96
C GLN A 144 -14.35 9.63 14.02
N HIS A 145 -13.78 9.07 12.96
CA HIS A 145 -13.24 9.86 11.86
C HIS A 145 -14.38 10.38 10.97
N HIS A 146 -14.29 11.65 10.58
CA HIS A 146 -15.21 12.29 9.64
C HIS A 146 -14.46 12.62 8.34
N GLU A 147 -15.13 12.52 7.19
CA GLU A 147 -14.50 12.67 5.87
C GLU A 147 -13.85 14.04 5.62
N SER A 148 -14.28 15.07 6.35
CA SER A 148 -13.70 16.42 6.29
C SER A 148 -12.39 16.58 7.07
N PHE A 149 -11.94 15.54 7.78
CA PHE A 149 -10.68 15.56 8.52
C PHE A 149 -9.53 15.00 7.69
N ASP A 150 -8.33 15.46 8.02
CA ASP A 150 -7.11 14.98 7.41
C ASP A 150 -6.92 13.45 7.58
N PHE A 151 -6.22 12.88 6.61
CA PHE A 151 -5.84 11.47 6.60
C PHE A 151 -4.41 11.31 7.07
N ARG A 152 -4.08 10.11 7.52
CA ARG A 152 -2.68 9.73 7.74
C ARG A 152 -2.10 9.19 6.44
N ASP A 153 -0.86 9.56 6.17
CA ASP A 153 -0.08 8.97 5.10
C ASP A 153 0.39 7.56 5.48
N THR A 154 0.73 6.79 4.47
CA THR A 154 1.51 5.56 4.61
C THR A 154 2.95 5.72 4.10
N ASN A 155 3.33 6.91 3.64
CA ASN A 155 4.60 7.20 2.93
C ASN A 155 5.82 7.03 3.83
N SER A 156 5.64 7.17 5.14
CA SER A 156 6.71 6.95 6.12
C SER A 156 7.27 5.51 6.14
N ASP A 157 6.59 4.51 5.56
CA ASP A 157 7.07 3.12 5.52
C ASP A 157 7.88 2.81 4.25
N LYS A 158 9.21 2.84 4.37
CA LYS A 158 10.16 2.58 3.27
C LYS A 158 10.04 1.19 2.61
N ARG A 159 9.24 0.26 3.14
CA ARG A 159 9.07 -1.10 2.59
C ARG A 159 7.96 -1.21 1.55
N ARG A 160 7.29 -0.11 1.26
CA ARG A 160 6.22 -0.05 0.27
C ARG A 160 6.72 -0.40 -1.13
N ASN A 161 5.82 -0.95 -1.94
CA ASN A 161 6.10 -1.28 -3.34
C ASN A 161 5.81 -0.12 -4.31
N ASP A 162 5.29 1.01 -3.84
CA ASP A 162 4.91 2.19 -4.63
C ASP A 162 5.05 3.46 -3.78
N ASP A 163 5.30 4.59 -4.43
CA ASP A 163 5.44 5.95 -3.88
C ASP A 163 4.11 6.74 -3.87
N LYS A 164 3.04 6.24 -4.51
CA LYS A 164 1.69 6.83 -4.50
C LYS A 164 1.16 7.08 -3.08
N GLU A 165 0.46 8.19 -2.86
CA GLU A 165 -0.15 8.45 -1.56
C GLU A 165 -1.35 7.51 -1.30
N PHE A 166 -1.28 6.75 -0.21
CA PHE A 166 -2.38 5.90 0.23
C PHE A 166 -2.94 6.40 1.55
N PRO A 167 -3.97 7.25 1.52
CA PRO A 167 -4.54 7.82 2.72
C PRO A 167 -5.24 6.75 3.54
N ILE A 168 -5.00 6.77 4.84
CA ILE A 168 -5.65 5.90 5.82
C ILE A 168 -6.12 6.73 7.01
N ILE A 169 -7.03 6.18 7.79
CA ILE A 169 -7.54 6.79 9.01
C ILE A 169 -6.94 6.07 10.23
N TYR A 170 -7.74 5.36 11.03
CA TYR A 170 -7.26 4.65 12.22
C TYR A 170 -6.73 3.24 11.96
N GLN A 171 -6.57 2.82 10.69
CA GLN A 171 -5.88 1.57 10.36
C GLN A 171 -4.40 1.61 10.80
N ASN A 172 -3.65 0.51 10.66
CA ASN A 172 -2.23 0.54 11.04
C ASN A 172 -1.39 1.16 9.92
N LYS A 173 -1.20 0.42 8.83
CA LYS A 173 -0.33 0.78 7.70
C LYS A 173 -1.07 0.86 6.36
N SER A 174 -2.41 0.76 6.35
CA SER A 174 -3.18 0.53 5.12
C SER A 174 -4.69 0.40 5.24
N GLY A 175 -5.40 0.55 4.13
CA GLY A 175 -6.85 0.39 4.04
C GLY A 175 -7.38 -1.04 4.26
N LEU A 176 -6.85 -2.05 3.57
CA LEU A 176 -7.37 -3.44 3.62
C LEU A 176 -6.27 -4.45 3.91
N HIS A 177 -6.60 -5.58 4.54
CA HIS A 177 -5.67 -6.68 4.76
C HIS A 177 -6.21 -7.99 4.16
N LEU A 178 -5.38 -8.74 3.43
CA LEU A 178 -5.73 -10.06 2.91
C LEU A 178 -4.88 -11.16 3.55
N ILE A 179 -5.48 -12.32 3.74
CA ILE A 179 -4.76 -13.54 4.15
C ILE A 179 -5.39 -14.76 3.50
N ASN A 180 -4.57 -15.75 3.16
CA ASN A 180 -5.03 -17.06 2.73
C ASN A 180 -5.29 -17.96 3.95
N GLU A 181 -6.40 -18.69 3.94
CA GLU A 181 -6.73 -19.64 5.01
C GLU A 181 -5.66 -20.75 5.15
N SER A 182 -5.14 -21.26 4.04
CA SER A 182 -4.09 -22.29 4.07
C SER A 182 -2.80 -21.78 4.73
N SER A 183 -2.53 -20.47 4.70
CA SER A 183 -1.41 -19.86 5.45
C SER A 183 -1.62 -19.93 6.96
N ILE A 184 -2.85 -19.74 7.43
CA ILE A 184 -3.20 -19.88 8.85
C ILE A 184 -3.07 -21.34 9.28
N SER A 185 -3.60 -22.27 8.48
CA SER A 185 -3.47 -23.71 8.75
C SER A 185 -2.02 -24.17 8.82
N HIS A 186 -1.17 -23.72 7.88
CA HIS A 186 0.26 -24.03 7.90
C HIS A 186 0.99 -23.37 9.08
N LEU A 187 0.53 -22.24 9.60
CA LEU A 187 1.07 -21.66 10.83
C LEU A 187 0.68 -22.50 12.06
N ASN A 188 -0.59 -22.90 12.18
CA ASN A 188 -1.05 -23.74 13.29
C ASN A 188 -0.33 -25.11 13.30
N SER A 189 0.00 -25.68 12.15
CA SER A 189 0.77 -26.94 12.07
C SER A 189 2.20 -26.82 12.61
N ARG A 190 2.63 -25.63 13.05
CA ARG A 190 3.93 -25.38 13.67
C ARG A 190 3.84 -25.17 15.18
N PHE A 191 2.63 -25.17 15.74
CA PHE A 191 2.43 -25.01 17.17
C PHE A 191 2.73 -26.33 17.89
N SER A 192 3.12 -26.21 19.15
CA SER A 192 3.33 -27.37 20.03
C SER A 192 2.00 -28.10 20.26
N GLU A 193 2.07 -29.41 20.51
CA GLU A 193 0.87 -30.21 20.83
C GLU A 193 0.13 -29.64 22.04
N GLY A 194 -1.20 -29.50 21.94
CA GLY A 194 -2.04 -28.90 22.98
C GLY A 194 -2.07 -27.36 23.01
N ALA A 195 -1.32 -26.68 22.14
CA ALA A 195 -1.39 -25.23 22.04
C ALA A 195 -2.69 -24.74 21.38
N ASP A 196 -3.21 -23.62 21.87
CA ASP A 196 -4.35 -22.94 21.26
C ASP A 196 -4.04 -22.53 19.81
N HIS A 197 -4.77 -23.11 18.86
CA HIS A 197 -4.71 -22.68 17.46
C HIS A 197 -5.26 -21.28 17.26
N VAL A 198 -4.68 -20.54 16.33
CA VAL A 198 -5.16 -19.24 15.90
C VAL A 198 -6.05 -19.33 14.67
N CYS A 199 -6.92 -18.35 14.46
CA CYS A 199 -7.76 -18.25 13.28
C CYS A 199 -7.63 -16.88 12.61
N HIS A 200 -8.42 -16.63 11.57
CA HIS A 200 -8.42 -15.36 10.85
C HIS A 200 -8.70 -14.16 11.78
N GLU A 201 -9.49 -14.34 12.84
CA GLU A 201 -9.78 -13.29 13.82
C GLU A 201 -8.51 -12.74 14.49
N ASN A 202 -7.49 -13.57 14.73
CA ASN A 202 -6.19 -13.15 15.28
C ASN A 202 -5.42 -12.23 14.30
N PHE A 203 -5.55 -12.47 13.00
CA PHE A 203 -4.85 -11.72 11.94
C PHE A 203 -5.62 -10.51 11.43
N ARG A 204 -6.93 -10.48 11.70
CA ARG A 204 -7.86 -9.39 11.39
C ARG A 204 -7.90 -8.97 9.90
N PRO A 205 -7.97 -9.94 8.95
CA PRO A 205 -8.03 -9.63 7.53
C PRO A 205 -9.38 -9.00 7.17
N ASN A 206 -9.38 -8.09 6.21
CA ASN A 206 -10.61 -7.67 5.54
C ASN A 206 -11.06 -8.68 4.49
N VAL A 207 -10.12 -9.41 3.88
CA VAL A 207 -10.41 -10.43 2.85
C VAL A 207 -9.70 -11.72 3.24
N LEU A 208 -10.48 -12.75 3.56
CA LEU A 208 -9.99 -14.11 3.71
C LEU A 208 -10.19 -14.83 2.38
N VAL A 209 -9.13 -15.37 1.81
CA VAL A 209 -9.21 -16.16 0.58
C VAL A 209 -8.92 -17.63 0.83
N ASP A 210 -9.40 -18.45 -0.08
CA ASP A 210 -9.12 -19.87 -0.18
C ASP A 210 -8.22 -20.13 -1.39
N TYR A 211 -7.02 -20.65 -1.12
CA TYR A 211 -6.09 -21.14 -2.13
C TYR A 211 -5.18 -22.23 -1.56
N PRO A 212 -5.00 -23.39 -2.22
CA PRO A 212 -4.32 -24.55 -1.61
C PRO A 212 -2.89 -24.29 -1.13
N GLN A 213 -2.12 -23.46 -1.85
CA GLN A 213 -0.74 -23.20 -1.51
C GLN A 213 -0.67 -22.12 -0.41
N ALA A 214 -0.30 -22.54 0.79
CA ALA A 214 0.00 -21.62 1.88
C ALA A 214 1.04 -20.58 1.45
N TRP A 215 0.80 -19.32 1.83
CA TRP A 215 1.64 -18.15 1.59
C TRP A 215 1.78 -17.72 0.12
N ALA A 216 1.00 -18.30 -0.80
CA ALA A 216 1.01 -17.87 -2.19
C ALA A 216 0.69 -16.37 -2.35
N GLU A 217 -0.09 -15.82 -1.41
CA GLU A 217 -0.42 -14.41 -1.35
C GLU A 217 0.82 -13.51 -1.28
N ASP A 218 1.95 -14.01 -0.75
CA ASP A 218 3.23 -13.29 -0.75
C ASP A 218 3.77 -12.98 -2.15
N THR A 219 3.23 -13.58 -3.20
CA THR A 219 3.67 -13.35 -4.59
C THR A 219 2.71 -12.46 -5.38
N TRP A 220 1.48 -12.28 -4.89
CA TRP A 220 0.45 -11.52 -5.58
C TRP A 220 0.73 -10.01 -5.46
N LYS A 221 1.37 -9.45 -6.48
CA LYS A 221 1.62 -8.00 -6.58
C LYS A 221 0.35 -7.23 -6.92
N TRP A 222 -0.44 -7.79 -7.83
CA TRP A 222 -1.71 -7.26 -8.31
C TRP A 222 -2.77 -8.33 -8.24
N MET A 223 -3.98 -7.94 -7.88
CA MET A 223 -5.16 -8.81 -7.85
C MET A 223 -6.35 -8.05 -8.38
N ARG A 224 -7.34 -8.79 -8.88
CA ARG A 224 -8.64 -8.23 -9.23
C ARG A 224 -9.72 -9.08 -8.59
N ILE A 225 -10.63 -8.44 -7.88
CA ILE A 225 -11.78 -9.09 -7.25
C ILE A 225 -13.02 -8.37 -7.77
N ASN A 226 -13.88 -9.07 -8.52
CA ASN A 226 -15.12 -8.53 -9.06
C ASN A 226 -14.97 -7.16 -9.76
N GLY A 227 -13.97 -7.03 -10.64
CA GLY A 227 -13.69 -5.79 -11.38
C GLY A 227 -12.79 -4.79 -10.64
N VAL A 228 -12.66 -4.92 -9.33
CA VAL A 228 -11.89 -4.02 -8.48
C VAL A 228 -10.42 -4.44 -8.44
N ASN A 229 -9.50 -3.55 -8.87
CA ASN A 229 -8.07 -3.82 -8.85
C ASN A 229 -7.46 -3.51 -7.48
N PHE A 230 -6.61 -4.43 -7.02
CA PHE A 230 -5.84 -4.29 -5.81
C PHE A 230 -4.35 -4.43 -6.10
N MET A 231 -3.54 -3.57 -5.49
CA MET A 231 -2.09 -3.70 -5.43
C MET A 231 -1.67 -4.07 -4.01
N ARG A 232 -0.68 -4.95 -3.90
CA ARG A 232 0.01 -5.19 -2.64
C ARG A 232 0.91 -4.00 -2.28
N LEU A 233 0.56 -3.33 -1.19
CA LEU A 233 1.36 -2.20 -0.70
C LEU A 233 2.62 -2.67 0.02
N LEU A 234 2.48 -3.54 1.02
CA LEU A 234 3.60 -4.07 1.81
C LEU A 234 3.27 -5.41 2.48
N ALA A 235 4.30 -6.05 3.04
CA ALA A 235 4.15 -7.15 3.98
C ALA A 235 3.61 -6.67 5.34
N CYS A 236 2.76 -7.45 6.01
CA CYS A 236 2.32 -7.15 7.38
C CYS A 236 3.21 -7.92 8.33
N ASP A 237 4.05 -7.17 9.04
CA ASP A 237 4.70 -7.71 10.23
C ASP A 237 3.62 -8.07 11.23
N ARG A 238 3.70 -9.28 11.76
CA ARG A 238 2.78 -9.69 12.80
C ARG A 238 3.25 -9.10 14.11
N CYS A 239 2.33 -8.39 14.77
CA CYS A 239 2.59 -7.72 16.04
C CYS A 239 1.92 -8.50 17.19
N PRO A 240 2.18 -8.12 18.46
CA PRO A 240 1.55 -8.73 19.63
C PRO A 240 0.02 -8.67 19.69
N SER A 241 -0.65 -8.08 18.70
CA SER A 241 -2.12 -8.18 18.59
C SER A 241 -2.56 -9.59 18.21
N THR A 242 -1.71 -10.33 17.47
CA THR A 242 -2.03 -11.70 17.00
C THR A 242 -2.04 -12.74 18.12
N THR A 243 -1.41 -12.44 19.26
CA THR A 243 -1.28 -13.34 20.41
C THR A 243 -2.50 -13.35 21.30
N VAL A 244 -3.46 -12.44 21.12
CA VAL A 244 -4.65 -12.35 21.96
C VAL A 244 -5.67 -13.40 21.49
N ASN A 245 -6.04 -14.32 22.37
CA ASN A 245 -7.11 -15.28 22.14
C ASN A 245 -8.45 -14.51 22.02
N GLN A 246 -9.15 -14.72 20.90
CA GLN A 246 -10.34 -13.95 20.52
C GLN A 246 -11.63 -14.38 21.25
N LYS A 247 -11.52 -15.35 22.17
CA LYS A 247 -12.61 -15.84 23.03
C LYS A 247 -12.35 -15.57 24.51
N THR A 248 -11.10 -15.61 24.95
CA THR A 248 -10.74 -15.51 26.38
C THR A 248 -9.99 -14.23 26.72
N ALA A 249 -9.56 -13.44 25.72
CA ALA A 249 -8.68 -12.29 25.90
C ALA A 249 -7.30 -12.61 26.53
N VAL A 250 -6.95 -13.88 26.69
CA VAL A 250 -5.63 -14.30 27.20
C VAL A 250 -4.59 -14.17 26.10
N LYS A 251 -3.40 -13.66 26.43
CA LYS A 251 -2.28 -13.56 25.50
C LYS A 251 -1.50 -14.88 25.48
N ASN A 252 -1.22 -15.39 24.28
CA ASN A 252 -0.32 -16.52 24.05
C ASN A 252 0.71 -16.17 22.96
N MET A 253 2.00 -16.22 23.32
CA MET A 253 3.10 -15.84 22.44
C MET A 253 3.44 -16.87 21.37
N GLU A 254 2.86 -18.08 21.40
CA GLU A 254 3.16 -19.18 20.46
C GLU A 254 3.10 -18.75 19.00
N THR A 255 2.11 -17.91 18.65
CA THR A 255 1.98 -17.34 17.30
C THR A 255 3.23 -16.58 16.86
N LEU A 256 3.75 -15.70 17.73
CA LEU A 256 4.94 -14.91 17.41
C LEU A 256 6.22 -15.74 17.50
N VAL A 257 6.31 -16.69 18.41
CA VAL A 257 7.44 -17.62 18.52
C VAL A 257 7.56 -18.46 17.25
N ALA A 258 6.46 -19.08 16.81
CA ALA A 258 6.41 -19.84 15.58
C ALA A 258 6.79 -18.96 14.38
N LEU A 259 6.11 -17.83 14.19
CA LEU A 259 6.42 -16.91 13.09
C LEU A 259 7.88 -16.47 13.09
N LYS A 260 8.46 -16.11 14.24
CA LYS A 260 9.88 -15.72 14.34
C LYS A 260 10.82 -16.85 13.89
N LYS A 261 10.47 -18.11 14.15
CA LYS A 261 11.29 -19.28 13.80
C LYS A 261 11.27 -19.62 12.32
N PHE A 262 10.08 -19.66 11.68
CA PHE A 262 9.97 -20.14 10.29
C PHE A 262 9.71 -19.03 9.26
N ARG A 263 9.29 -17.84 9.70
CA ARG A 263 9.03 -16.63 8.89
C ARG A 263 9.51 -15.38 9.64
N PRO A 264 10.81 -15.28 9.98
CA PRO A 264 11.34 -14.13 10.70
C PRO A 264 11.03 -12.84 9.93
N PRO A 265 10.80 -11.71 10.63
CA PRO A 265 10.73 -10.41 9.98
C PRO A 265 12.01 -10.20 9.20
N GLU A 266 11.93 -10.11 7.88
CA GLU A 266 13.11 -9.97 7.05
C GLU A 266 13.68 -8.55 7.20
N GLY A 267 15.00 -8.47 7.27
CA GLY A 267 15.69 -7.25 6.84
C GLY A 267 15.29 -6.90 5.41
N ILE A 268 15.61 -5.69 4.97
CA ILE A 268 15.14 -4.97 3.77
C ILE A 268 15.10 -5.79 2.44
N THR A 269 15.69 -6.99 2.35
CA THR A 269 16.04 -7.64 1.09
C THR A 269 15.34 -8.96 0.68
N LYS A 270 14.42 -9.61 1.43
CA LYS A 270 13.86 -10.93 0.97
C LYS A 270 12.34 -11.24 1.09
N LYS A 271 11.46 -10.24 1.14
CA LYS A 271 9.97 -10.31 1.05
C LYS A 271 9.23 -11.68 1.23
N LYS A 272 8.87 -12.03 2.48
CA LYS A 272 7.79 -12.98 2.84
C LYS A 272 6.80 -12.39 3.85
N GLY A 273 5.54 -12.31 3.45
CA GLY A 273 4.40 -11.87 4.25
C GLY A 273 3.53 -10.93 3.43
N LEU A 274 2.22 -11.16 3.37
CA LEU A 274 1.28 -10.14 2.94
C LEU A 274 0.64 -9.46 4.12
N GLY A 275 0.74 -8.14 4.04
CA GLY A 275 -0.07 -7.22 4.74
C GLY A 275 -1.00 -6.59 3.74
N PRO A 276 -0.97 -5.29 3.54
CA PRO A 276 -2.16 -4.67 3.07
C PRO A 276 -2.37 -4.62 1.56
N MET A 277 -3.63 -4.70 1.16
CA MET A 277 -4.10 -4.42 -0.19
C MET A 277 -4.59 -2.98 -0.31
N TRP A 278 -4.33 -2.35 -1.44
CA TRP A 278 -4.90 -1.05 -1.82
C TRP A 278 -5.60 -1.12 -3.18
N LEU A 279 -6.68 -0.37 -3.32
CA LEU A 279 -7.51 -0.23 -4.53
C LEU A 279 -6.85 0.68 -5.56
N ASP A 280 -6.62 0.27 -6.81
CA ASP A 280 -6.26 1.24 -7.86
C ASP A 280 -7.40 2.22 -8.13
N SER A 281 -7.29 3.44 -7.60
CA SER A 281 -8.37 4.44 -7.56
C SER A 281 -8.80 4.99 -8.93
N GLU A 282 -8.10 4.63 -10.01
CA GLU A 282 -8.50 5.02 -11.37
C GLU A 282 -9.69 4.19 -11.91
N ASP A 283 -9.91 2.97 -11.39
CA ASP A 283 -10.90 2.02 -11.94
C ASP A 283 -12.34 2.22 -11.41
N VAL A 284 -12.55 3.07 -10.39
CA VAL A 284 -13.91 3.36 -9.86
C VAL A 284 -14.68 4.33 -10.78
N SER A 285 -14.00 4.96 -11.73
CA SER A 285 -14.61 5.96 -12.62
C SER A 285 -15.22 5.40 -13.91
N GLN A 286 -15.05 4.11 -14.24
CA GLN A 286 -15.54 3.56 -15.51
C GLN A 286 -16.17 2.18 -15.36
N ASN A 287 -17.36 2.17 -14.76
CA ASN A 287 -18.25 1.02 -14.84
C ASN A 287 -19.16 1.19 -16.07
N GLU A 288 -18.71 0.74 -17.25
CA GLU A 288 -19.61 0.47 -18.38
C GLU A 288 -19.03 -0.61 -19.32
N SER A 289 -19.71 -1.76 -19.33
CA SER A 289 -19.66 -2.86 -20.32
C SER A 289 -18.52 -3.90 -20.25
N LEU A 290 -18.96 -5.15 -20.06
CA LEU A 290 -18.27 -6.42 -20.30
C LEU A 290 -17.94 -6.60 -21.79
N THR A 291 -16.80 -7.20 -22.14
CA THR A 291 -16.67 -8.38 -23.06
C THR A 291 -15.23 -8.77 -23.46
N ARG A 292 -14.99 -10.10 -23.43
CA ARG A 292 -13.93 -10.99 -24.01
C ARG A 292 -12.65 -10.40 -24.65
N LYS A 293 -11.47 -11.03 -24.37
CA LYS A 293 -10.66 -11.82 -25.36
C LYS A 293 -9.27 -12.30 -24.87
N HIS A 294 -8.82 -13.40 -25.50
CA HIS A 294 -7.49 -14.05 -25.44
C HIS A 294 -6.44 -13.33 -26.31
N PHE A 295 -5.14 -13.54 -26.04
CA PHE A 295 -4.04 -13.07 -26.90
C PHE A 295 -3.02 -14.14 -27.27
N VAL A 296 -2.46 -13.92 -28.46
CA VAL A 296 -1.40 -14.67 -29.12
C VAL A 296 -0.28 -13.67 -29.47
N LYS A 297 0.96 -14.13 -29.56
CA LYS A 297 2.16 -13.33 -29.87
C LYS A 297 1.99 -12.50 -31.17
N VAL A 298 2.16 -11.18 -31.09
CA VAL A 298 1.96 -10.27 -32.24
C VAL A 298 3.23 -9.70 -32.86
N CYS A 299 4.33 -9.58 -32.10
CA CYS A 299 5.60 -9.10 -32.65
C CYS A 299 6.81 -9.53 -31.81
N LYS A 300 8.00 -9.23 -32.34
CA LYS A 300 9.27 -9.32 -31.64
C LYS A 300 9.88 -7.91 -31.62
N VAL A 301 10.57 -7.58 -30.53
CA VAL A 301 11.38 -6.37 -30.46
C VAL A 301 12.42 -6.42 -31.58
N LYS A 302 12.40 -5.43 -32.47
CA LYS A 302 13.31 -5.37 -33.61
C LYS A 302 14.65 -4.73 -33.24
N LYS A 303 14.61 -3.63 -32.47
CA LYS A 303 15.77 -2.81 -32.08
C LYS A 303 15.48 -2.08 -30.76
N LEU A 304 16.52 -1.74 -30.02
CA LEU A 304 16.46 -0.94 -28.79
C LEU A 304 17.37 0.28 -28.92
N PHE A 305 17.02 1.39 -28.28
CA PHE A 305 17.79 2.63 -28.36
C PHE A 305 17.90 3.29 -26.99
N ILE A 306 19.04 3.93 -26.71
CA ILE A 306 19.26 4.80 -25.55
C ILE A 306 19.67 6.20 -26.03
N TYR A 307 19.26 7.25 -25.30
CA TYR A 307 19.54 8.65 -25.66
C TYR A 307 20.24 9.35 -24.49
N PRO A 308 21.54 9.16 -24.29
CA PRO A 308 22.20 9.68 -23.10
C PRO A 308 22.15 11.21 -22.99
N ILE A 309 22.29 11.93 -24.11
CA ILE A 309 22.15 13.40 -24.16
C ILE A 309 20.76 13.75 -24.70
N LYS A 310 20.04 14.60 -23.98
CA LYS A 310 18.72 15.09 -24.39
C LYS A 310 18.83 15.88 -25.69
N GLY A 311 18.02 15.51 -26.69
CA GLY A 311 17.98 16.18 -27.99
C GLY A 311 19.09 15.75 -28.97
N VAL A 312 19.90 14.76 -28.63
CA VAL A 312 20.95 14.21 -29.52
C VAL A 312 20.50 12.83 -30.02
N LYS A 313 21.05 12.40 -31.17
CA LYS A 313 20.70 11.12 -31.79
C LYS A 313 20.99 9.93 -30.85
N GLY A 314 20.03 9.02 -30.72
CA GLY A 314 20.15 7.84 -29.86
C GLY A 314 21.11 6.78 -30.40
N VAL A 315 21.61 5.96 -29.49
CA VAL A 315 22.50 4.82 -29.76
C VAL A 315 21.66 3.55 -29.78
N GLU A 316 21.71 2.81 -30.88
CA GLU A 316 21.12 1.48 -30.95
C GLU A 316 21.91 0.51 -30.07
N VAL A 317 21.21 -0.25 -29.24
CA VAL A 317 21.80 -1.22 -28.31
C VAL A 317 21.08 -2.56 -28.43
N ASN A 318 21.74 -3.63 -28.00
CA ASN A 318 21.19 -4.98 -28.03
C ASN A 318 20.35 -5.32 -26.79
N GLN A 319 20.52 -4.55 -25.71
CA GLN A 319 19.78 -4.71 -24.46
C GLN A 319 19.66 -3.38 -23.74
N LEU A 320 18.67 -3.27 -22.86
CA LEU A 320 18.48 -2.14 -21.96
C LEU A 320 18.10 -2.68 -20.59
N GLU A 321 18.70 -2.11 -19.54
CA GLU A 321 18.22 -2.34 -18.18
C GLU A 321 17.15 -1.29 -17.86
N ILE A 322 16.01 -1.73 -17.33
CA ILE A 322 14.93 -0.84 -16.90
C ILE A 322 15.18 -0.46 -15.44
N THR A 323 15.26 0.83 -15.16
CA THR A 323 15.43 1.38 -13.81
C THR A 323 14.24 2.28 -13.44
N LYS A 324 14.13 2.66 -12.16
CA LYS A 324 13.10 3.62 -11.69
C LYS A 324 13.17 5.00 -12.39
N TYR A 325 14.30 5.35 -13.01
CA TYR A 325 14.49 6.62 -13.71
C TYR A 325 14.50 6.49 -15.23
N GLY A 326 14.07 5.34 -15.77
CA GLY A 326 14.12 5.04 -17.20
C GLY A 326 15.15 3.97 -17.53
N VAL A 327 15.50 3.84 -18.81
CA VAL A 327 16.41 2.80 -19.28
C VAL A 327 17.88 3.18 -19.11
N LYS A 328 18.76 2.19 -18.96
CA LYS A 328 20.22 2.39 -18.96
C LYS A 328 20.95 1.32 -19.75
N TYR A 329 22.17 1.65 -20.18
CA TYR A 329 23.10 0.76 -20.86
C TYR A 329 24.52 1.00 -20.35
N GLY A 330 25.10 0.04 -19.65
CA GLY A 330 26.35 0.25 -18.91
C GLY A 330 26.20 1.38 -17.88
N SER A 331 27.15 2.32 -17.87
CA SER A 331 27.11 3.52 -17.02
C SER A 331 26.20 4.63 -17.57
N PHE A 332 25.70 4.50 -18.80
CA PHE A 332 24.92 5.54 -19.48
C PHE A 332 23.43 5.40 -19.18
N ARG A 333 22.83 6.46 -18.65
CA ARG A 333 21.38 6.54 -18.43
C ARG A 333 20.71 7.35 -19.52
N ASP A 334 19.46 7.03 -19.76
CA ASP A 334 18.66 7.73 -20.74
C ASP A 334 18.40 9.18 -20.29
N ARG A 335 18.76 10.14 -21.15
CA ARG A 335 18.66 11.59 -20.97
C ARG A 335 19.33 12.14 -19.70
N SER A 336 20.45 11.55 -19.27
CA SER A 336 21.21 12.02 -18.11
C SER A 336 22.07 13.26 -18.38
N TRP A 337 22.24 13.67 -19.64
CA TRP A 337 22.92 14.92 -20.00
C TRP A 337 21.99 15.88 -20.73
N ILE A 338 22.20 17.17 -20.50
CA ILE A 338 21.54 18.27 -21.20
C ILE A 338 22.60 19.23 -21.73
N LEU A 339 22.28 19.91 -22.82
CA LEU A 339 23.08 21.01 -23.34
C LEU A 339 22.50 22.32 -22.82
N LEU A 340 23.35 23.26 -22.43
CA LEU A 340 22.95 24.60 -21.99
C LEU A 340 23.63 25.64 -22.88
N ASN A 341 22.95 26.75 -23.16
CA ASN A 341 23.56 27.91 -23.81
C ASN A 341 24.33 28.77 -22.79
N ALA A 342 24.97 29.86 -23.24
CA ALA A 342 25.69 30.78 -22.35
C ALA A 342 24.81 31.51 -21.31
N LYS A 343 23.48 31.47 -21.47
CA LYS A 343 22.48 32.01 -20.53
C LYS A 343 21.91 30.94 -19.59
N ASN A 344 22.42 29.72 -19.64
CA ASN A 344 21.92 28.54 -18.92
C ASN A 344 20.53 28.04 -19.34
N ASP A 345 20.03 28.45 -20.50
CA ASP A 345 18.83 27.83 -21.07
C ASP A 345 19.19 26.50 -21.72
N TYR A 346 18.33 25.50 -21.55
CA TYR A 346 18.57 24.20 -22.15
C TYR A 346 18.36 24.22 -23.67
N ILE A 347 19.27 23.56 -24.39
CA ILE A 347 19.24 23.40 -25.84
C ILE A 347 18.70 22.00 -26.16
N ASN A 348 17.76 21.93 -27.11
CA ASN A 348 17.22 20.70 -27.66
C ASN A 348 17.06 20.83 -29.19
N MET A 349 16.55 19.79 -29.86
CA MET A 349 16.33 19.81 -31.31
C MET A 349 15.33 20.87 -31.80
N ASN A 350 14.47 21.39 -30.93
CA ASN A 350 13.54 22.46 -31.30
C ASN A 350 14.23 23.82 -31.29
N THR A 351 15.10 24.06 -30.29
CA THR A 351 15.85 25.32 -30.18
C THR A 351 17.06 25.35 -31.10
N ASP A 352 17.71 24.20 -31.33
CA ASP A 352 18.77 24.03 -32.32
C ASP A 352 18.61 22.69 -33.06
N PRO A 353 17.95 22.70 -34.23
CA PRO A 353 17.73 21.50 -35.04
C PRO A 353 19.01 20.82 -35.53
N LYS A 354 20.17 21.51 -35.56
CA LYS A 354 21.44 20.93 -36.01
C LYS A 354 21.88 19.77 -35.14
N LEU A 355 21.37 19.66 -33.91
CA LEU A 355 21.59 18.51 -33.04
C LEU A 355 21.19 17.17 -33.69
N VAL A 356 20.31 17.16 -34.70
CA VAL A 356 19.98 15.93 -35.45
C VAL A 356 21.15 15.38 -36.27
N LEU A 357 22.08 16.26 -36.66
CA LEU A 357 23.26 15.90 -37.47
C LEU A 357 24.34 15.21 -36.64
N THR A 358 24.17 15.20 -35.31
CA THR A 358 25.09 14.52 -34.42
C THR A 358 24.98 12.99 -34.56
N ARG A 359 26.09 12.31 -34.34
CA ARG A 359 26.13 10.85 -34.20
C ARG A 359 26.69 10.50 -32.84
N THR A 360 25.95 9.70 -32.09
CA THR A 360 26.39 9.23 -30.79
C THR A 360 26.75 7.75 -30.84
N ARG A 361 27.84 7.39 -30.17
CA ARG A 361 28.35 6.02 -30.04
C ARG A 361 28.81 5.78 -28.61
N ILE A 362 28.59 4.58 -28.09
CA ILE A 362 29.12 4.16 -26.79
C ILE A 362 30.32 3.26 -27.06
N MET A 363 31.51 3.65 -26.58
CA MET A 363 32.75 2.89 -26.72
C MET A 363 33.34 2.64 -25.33
N GLY A 364 33.12 1.44 -24.79
CA GLY A 364 33.49 1.12 -23.42
C GLY A 364 32.74 2.01 -22.42
N GLN A 365 33.48 2.81 -21.65
CA GLN A 365 32.95 3.76 -20.67
C GLN A 365 32.85 5.20 -21.20
N GLU A 366 33.02 5.39 -22.51
CA GLU A 366 32.96 6.70 -23.14
C GLU A 366 31.75 6.83 -24.05
N LEU A 367 31.11 7.99 -24.00
CA LEU A 367 30.12 8.45 -24.97
C LEU A 367 30.81 9.35 -25.99
N TRP A 368 30.85 8.90 -27.22
CA TRP A 368 31.45 9.61 -28.34
C TRP A 368 30.34 10.34 -29.08
N VAL A 369 30.50 11.64 -29.30
CA VAL A 369 29.57 12.50 -30.01
C VAL A 369 30.30 13.15 -31.19
N ASP A 370 29.92 12.78 -32.39
CA ASP A 370 30.45 13.33 -33.63
C ASP A 370 29.46 14.38 -34.17
N GLY A 371 29.98 15.51 -34.65
CA GLY A 371 29.23 16.51 -35.42
C GLY A 371 29.86 16.70 -36.81
N PRO A 372 29.12 17.25 -37.80
CA PRO A 372 29.68 17.54 -39.12
C PRO A 372 30.89 18.48 -39.01
N ASP A 373 32.02 18.10 -39.60
CA ASP A 373 33.28 18.87 -39.64
C ASP A 373 33.85 19.26 -38.27
N MET A 374 33.44 18.55 -37.21
CA MET A 374 33.90 18.76 -35.83
C MET A 374 34.75 17.57 -35.34
N PRO A 375 35.75 17.82 -34.47
CA PRO A 375 36.41 16.72 -33.77
C PRO A 375 35.42 15.95 -32.88
N THR A 376 35.62 14.64 -32.75
CA THR A 376 34.78 13.80 -31.88
C THR A 376 34.88 14.28 -30.42
N LEU A 377 33.76 14.66 -29.85
CA LEU A 377 33.64 14.94 -28.41
C LEU A 377 33.53 13.60 -27.67
N LYS A 378 34.44 13.37 -26.71
CA LYS A 378 34.42 12.17 -25.86
C LYS A 378 33.99 12.58 -24.46
N LEU A 379 32.86 12.08 -24.03
CA LEU A 379 32.35 12.26 -22.68
C LEU A 379 32.59 10.98 -21.90
N ARG A 380 33.32 11.07 -20.81
CA ARG A 380 33.35 10.01 -19.81
C ARG A 380 32.22 10.26 -18.83
N TYR A 381 31.56 9.19 -18.41
CA TYR A 381 30.78 9.27 -17.19
C TYR A 381 31.78 9.50 -16.05
N ILE A 382 31.71 10.65 -15.38
CA ILE A 382 32.52 10.90 -14.18
C ILE A 382 31.80 10.17 -13.04
N ASP A 383 32.53 9.29 -12.37
CA ASP A 383 31.98 8.20 -11.56
C ASP A 383 31.12 8.61 -10.35
N GLU A 384 30.31 7.62 -9.95
CA GLU A 384 29.79 7.39 -8.60
C GLU A 384 29.11 8.55 -7.87
N ILE A 385 27.82 8.77 -8.18
CA ILE A 385 26.90 9.15 -7.10
C ILE A 385 26.78 7.91 -6.21
N ASN A 386 27.64 7.85 -5.19
CA ASN A 386 27.35 7.15 -3.96
C ASN A 386 25.92 7.48 -3.54
N ASP A 387 25.07 6.47 -3.38
CA ASP A 387 23.76 6.58 -2.74
C ASP A 387 23.94 6.88 -1.22
N SER A 388 24.67 7.93 -0.88
CA SER A 388 24.84 8.45 0.48
C SER A 388 24.26 9.86 0.55
N HIS A 389 22.99 9.92 0.95
CA HIS A 389 22.40 10.88 1.88
C HIS A 389 22.94 12.33 1.87
N ASN A 390 22.06 13.24 1.46
CA ASN A 390 22.05 14.70 1.62
C ASN A 390 23.07 15.31 2.62
N ILE A 391 24.02 16.12 2.12
CA ILE A 391 24.55 17.31 2.82
C ILE A 391 24.80 18.42 1.77
N ILE A 392 24.30 19.63 2.08
CA ILE A 392 24.60 20.90 1.40
C ILE A 392 25.82 21.51 2.09
N THR A 393 26.80 22.01 1.32
CA THR A 393 27.67 23.11 1.77
C THR A 393 28.22 23.92 0.60
N ILE A 394 28.58 25.17 0.90
CA ILE A 394 28.88 26.29 0.00
C ILE A 394 30.33 26.22 -0.50
N GLU A 395 30.52 26.15 -1.82
CA GLU A 395 31.19 27.16 -2.67
C GLU A 395 30.96 26.81 -4.15
#